data_AF-A0A0F9LW89-F1
#
_entry.id   AF-A0A0F9LW89-F1
#
_cell.length_a   1.000
_cell.length_b   1.000
_cell.length_c   1.000
_cell.angle_alpha   90.00
_cell.angle_beta   90.00
_cell.angle_gamma   90.00
#
_symmetry.space_group_name_H-M   'P 1'
#
loop_
_entity.id
_entity.type
_entity.pdbx_description
1 polymer ?
#
loop_
_entity_poly.entity_id
_entity_poly.type
_entity_poly.pdbx_seq_one_letter_code
_entity_poly.pdbx_strand_id
1 'polypeptide(L)'
;MPGGKAWITFRIVGHVANLILRGMAKENIRVYDTINLLFDSIPDETELFLDEWESALKIPDECFREHSNPIIRRRNIVIKLASLGVQTPADFVTLAALFGLSIEVNSGIDHVPPGDGGYGTASPPFAIPADFADVKTARNTIVIRVVVPADLTFPLDFPIPFTNPSKEEMECLFTKLKPATNDIIVIEV
;
A
#
# COMPACT_ATOMS: atom_id res chain seq x y z
N MET A 1 36.95 -6.87 29.09
CA MET A 1 36.89 -7.58 30.38
C MET A 1 37.97 -7.03 31.31
N PRO A 2 37.73 -7.01 32.63
CA PRO A 2 38.74 -6.59 33.61
C PRO A 2 40.01 -7.46 33.50
N GLY A 3 41.16 -6.93 33.91
CA GLY A 3 42.43 -7.67 33.91
C GLY A 3 42.54 -8.65 35.09
N GLY A 4 43.51 -9.58 35.01
CA GLY A 4 43.88 -10.50 36.11
C GLY A 4 43.89 -11.98 35.71
N LYS A 5 44.52 -12.83 36.54
CA LYS A 5 44.71 -14.28 36.25
C LYS A 5 43.41 -15.03 35.98
N ALA A 6 42.34 -14.70 36.70
CA ALA A 6 41.02 -15.28 36.47
C ALA A 6 40.49 -14.99 35.06
N TRP A 7 40.69 -13.78 34.55
CA TRP A 7 40.18 -13.34 33.25
C TRP A 7 40.97 -13.89 32.06
N ILE A 8 42.24 -14.26 32.25
CA ILE A 8 43.07 -14.89 31.19
C ILE A 8 42.50 -16.26 30.82
N THR A 9 41.92 -17.00 31.77
CA THR A 9 41.37 -18.34 31.53
C THR A 9 40.21 -18.35 30.52
N PHE A 10 39.49 -17.23 30.36
CA PHE A 10 38.44 -17.08 29.33
C PHE A 10 38.99 -17.03 27.90
N ARG A 11 40.27 -16.72 27.70
CA ARG A 11 40.92 -16.69 26.38
C ARG A 11 41.54 -18.04 25.98
N ILE A 12 41.73 -18.94 26.95
CA ILE A 12 42.34 -20.26 26.70
C ILE A 12 41.25 -21.18 26.15
N VAL A 13 41.44 -21.67 24.91
CA VAL A 13 40.49 -22.57 24.25
C VAL A 13 40.39 -23.87 25.04
N GLY A 14 39.15 -24.31 25.31
CA GLY A 14 38.87 -25.56 26.02
C GLY A 14 38.83 -25.46 27.55
N HIS A 15 39.21 -24.33 28.13
CA HIS A 15 39.01 -24.10 29.57
C HIS A 15 37.52 -23.93 29.90
N VAL A 16 37.08 -24.36 31.09
CA VAL A 16 35.66 -24.25 31.54
C VAL A 16 35.10 -22.84 31.36
N ALA A 17 35.88 -21.81 31.73
CA ALA A 17 35.51 -20.41 31.57
C ALA A 17 35.28 -20.02 30.09
N ASN A 18 36.15 -20.46 29.18
CA ASN A 18 36.00 -20.25 27.74
C ASN A 18 34.77 -20.98 27.17
N LEU A 19 34.52 -22.21 27.63
CA LEU A 19 33.35 -22.99 27.22
C LEU A 19 32.04 -22.33 27.66
N ILE A 20 32.00 -21.75 28.86
CA ILE A 20 30.83 -20.97 29.33
C ILE A 20 30.58 -19.77 28.41
N LEU A 21 31.61 -18.96 28.10
CA LEU A 21 31.43 -17.82 27.19
C LEU A 21 30.98 -18.25 25.79
N ARG A 22 31.53 -19.34 25.26
CA ARG A 22 31.11 -19.89 23.97
C ARG A 22 29.65 -20.37 24.00
N GLY A 23 29.25 -21.05 25.08
CA GLY A 23 27.87 -21.45 25.30
C GLY A 23 26.93 -20.25 25.33
N MET A 24 27.24 -19.24 26.14
CA MET A 24 26.47 -18.00 26.21
C MET A 24 26.41 -17.28 24.87
N ALA A 25 27.52 -17.17 24.14
CA ALA A 25 27.54 -16.53 22.82
C ALA A 25 26.67 -17.30 21.81
N LYS A 26 26.74 -18.63 21.81
CA LYS A 26 25.93 -19.48 20.93
C LYS A 26 24.43 -19.33 21.21
N GLU A 27 24.04 -19.31 22.49
CA GLU A 27 22.64 -19.10 22.85
C GLU A 27 22.17 -17.68 22.52
N ASN A 28 23.01 -16.66 22.68
CA ASN A 28 22.67 -15.30 22.26
C ASN A 28 22.41 -15.20 20.74
N ILE A 29 23.23 -15.87 19.93
CA ILE A 29 23.02 -15.92 18.47
C ILE A 29 21.68 -16.62 18.16
N ARG A 30 21.40 -17.77 18.79
CA ARG A 30 20.12 -18.48 18.61
C ARG A 30 18.91 -17.63 18.98
N VAL A 31 18.99 -16.88 20.09
CA VAL A 31 17.93 -15.95 20.50
C VAL A 31 17.77 -14.84 19.46
N TYR A 32 18.87 -14.26 18.98
CA TYR A 32 18.83 -13.23 17.95
C TYR A 32 18.20 -13.73 16.65
N ASP A 33 18.59 -14.92 16.18
CA ASP A 33 18.01 -15.54 14.98
C ASP A 33 16.51 -15.79 15.15
N THR A 34 16.08 -16.24 16.33
CA THR A 34 14.65 -16.45 16.64
C THR A 34 13.87 -15.14 16.67
N ILE A 35 14.47 -14.06 17.16
CA ILE A 35 13.85 -12.73 17.15
C ILE A 35 13.73 -12.20 15.72
N ASN A 36 14.71 -12.43 14.85
CA ASN A 36 14.63 -12.01 13.45
C ASN A 36 13.49 -12.72 12.71
N LEU A 37 13.20 -13.98 13.04
CA LEU A 37 12.01 -14.67 12.50
C LEU A 37 10.69 -14.00 12.94
N LEU A 38 10.66 -13.36 14.11
CA LEU A 38 9.49 -12.59 14.54
C LEU A 38 9.34 -11.31 13.71
N PHE A 39 10.44 -10.61 13.40
CA PHE A 39 10.40 -9.46 12.50
C PHE A 39 9.94 -9.84 11.10
N ASP A 40 10.33 -11.01 10.62
CA ASP A 40 9.87 -11.52 9.33
C ASP A 40 8.35 -11.80 9.30
N SER A 41 7.70 -11.95 10.45
CA SER A 41 6.24 -12.02 10.53
C SER A 41 5.54 -10.68 10.29
N ILE A 42 6.26 -9.56 10.31
CA ILE A 42 5.72 -8.22 10.03
C ILE A 42 5.63 -8.05 8.50
N PRO A 43 4.44 -7.79 7.93
CA PRO A 43 4.25 -7.72 6.48
C PRO A 43 5.12 -6.69 5.74
N ASP A 44 5.59 -5.64 6.42
CA ASP A 44 6.41 -4.57 5.83
C ASP A 44 7.93 -4.88 5.85
N GLU A 45 8.33 -5.85 6.66
CA GLU A 45 9.74 -6.27 6.79
C GLU A 45 9.98 -7.70 6.31
N THR A 46 8.93 -8.46 5.97
CA THR A 46 9.05 -9.88 5.59
C THR A 46 9.89 -10.11 4.32
N GLU A 47 10.77 -11.09 4.38
CA GLU A 47 11.56 -11.62 3.27
C GLU A 47 11.37 -13.13 3.11
N LEU A 48 11.27 -13.87 4.23
CA LEU A 48 11.15 -15.33 4.22
C LEU A 48 9.70 -15.78 4.06
N PHE A 49 8.75 -15.10 4.70
CA PHE A 49 7.33 -15.48 4.72
C PHE A 49 6.46 -14.85 3.62
N LEU A 50 7.07 -14.36 2.53
CA LEU A 50 6.33 -13.73 1.43
C LEU A 50 5.30 -14.69 0.80
N ASP A 51 5.67 -15.96 0.60
CA ASP A 51 4.80 -16.95 -0.05
C ASP A 51 3.59 -17.28 0.85
N GLU A 52 3.79 -17.37 2.16
CA GLU A 52 2.74 -17.60 3.14
C GLU A 52 1.76 -16.43 3.22
N TRP A 53 2.26 -15.20 3.20
CA TRP A 53 1.43 -13.99 3.18
C TRP A 53 0.61 -13.89 1.89
N GLU A 54 1.23 -14.14 0.74
CA GLU A 54 0.53 -14.15 -0.54
C GLU A 54 -0.55 -15.23 -0.59
N SER A 55 -0.25 -16.43 -0.08
CA SER A 55 -1.23 -17.51 0.04
C SER A 55 -2.42 -17.13 0.93
N ALA A 56 -2.14 -16.53 2.10
CA ALA A 56 -3.17 -16.09 3.04
C ALA A 56 -4.09 -15.01 2.44
N LEU A 57 -3.51 -14.09 1.65
CA LEU A 57 -4.23 -12.99 1.01
C LEU A 57 -4.77 -13.34 -0.39
N LYS A 58 -4.51 -14.56 -0.87
CA LYS A 58 -4.85 -15.05 -2.21
C LYS A 58 -4.29 -14.18 -3.33
N ILE A 59 -3.04 -13.77 -3.17
CA ILE A 59 -2.22 -13.16 -4.21
C ILE A 59 -1.46 -14.31 -4.90
N PRO A 60 -1.36 -14.36 -6.24
CA PRO A 60 -1.84 -13.38 -7.23
C PRO A 60 -3.36 -13.40 -7.42
N ASP A 61 -3.94 -12.22 -7.71
CA ASP A 61 -5.35 -12.03 -8.03
C ASP A 61 -5.53 -11.22 -9.34
N GLU A 62 -6.77 -10.86 -9.68
CA GLU A 62 -7.06 -10.08 -10.90
C GLU A 62 -6.44 -8.68 -10.89
N CYS A 63 -6.18 -8.08 -9.71
CA CYS A 63 -5.62 -6.74 -9.57
C CYS A 63 -4.10 -6.77 -9.34
N PHE A 64 -3.59 -7.78 -8.64
CA PHE A 64 -2.18 -7.99 -8.31
C PHE A 64 -1.65 -9.21 -9.06
N ARG A 65 -0.90 -8.96 -10.13
CA ARG A 65 -0.23 -10.01 -10.90
C ARG A 65 0.98 -10.55 -10.13
N GLU A 66 1.36 -11.78 -10.47
CA GLU A 66 2.57 -12.41 -9.96
C GLU A 66 3.81 -11.58 -10.36
N HIS A 67 4.73 -11.39 -9.43
CA HIS A 67 5.95 -10.61 -9.65
C HIS A 67 7.15 -11.28 -9.02
N SER A 68 8.30 -11.25 -9.70
CA SER A 68 9.57 -11.82 -9.20
C SER A 68 10.33 -10.92 -8.21
N ASN A 69 9.89 -9.68 -7.99
CA ASN A 69 10.63 -8.71 -7.19
C ASN A 69 10.06 -8.69 -5.76
N PRO A 70 10.84 -9.08 -4.74
CA PRO A 70 10.35 -9.17 -3.36
C PRO A 70 9.83 -7.84 -2.82
N ILE A 71 10.38 -6.70 -3.28
CA ILE A 71 9.92 -5.37 -2.87
C ILE A 71 8.48 -5.11 -3.35
N ILE A 72 8.18 -5.47 -4.60
CA ILE A 72 6.84 -5.28 -5.18
C ILE A 72 5.84 -6.25 -4.56
N ARG A 73 6.26 -7.51 -4.32
CA ARG A 73 5.46 -8.51 -3.61
C ARG A 73 5.05 -8.02 -2.22
N ARG A 74 6.01 -7.51 -1.45
CA ARG A 74 5.76 -6.95 -0.12
C ARG A 74 4.80 -5.77 -0.14
N ARG A 75 5.03 -4.82 -1.06
CA ARG A 75 4.11 -3.70 -1.29
C ARG A 75 2.69 -4.19 -1.55
N ASN A 76 2.50 -5.19 -2.40
CA ASN A 76 1.19 -5.74 -2.73
C ASN A 76 0.50 -6.39 -1.50
N ILE A 77 1.25 -7.10 -0.66
CA ILE A 77 0.76 -7.65 0.62
C ILE A 77 0.26 -6.51 1.53
N VAL A 78 1.07 -5.47 1.74
CA VAL A 78 0.72 -4.32 2.60
C VAL A 78 -0.51 -3.60 2.07
N ILE A 79 -0.59 -3.34 0.76
CA ILE A 79 -1.75 -2.71 0.13
C ILE A 79 -3.00 -3.57 0.30
N LYS A 80 -2.89 -4.89 0.11
CA LYS A 80 -4.03 -5.80 0.26
C LYS A 80 -4.53 -5.84 1.70
N LEU A 81 -3.63 -5.84 2.68
CA LEU A 81 -4.00 -5.73 4.10
C LEU A 81 -4.69 -4.39 4.41
N ALA A 82 -4.14 -3.29 3.93
CA ALA A 82 -4.74 -1.96 4.08
C ALA A 82 -6.14 -1.89 3.44
N SER A 83 -6.34 -2.58 2.31
CA SER A 83 -7.63 -2.62 1.61
C SER A 83 -8.78 -3.24 2.40
N LEU A 84 -8.49 -4.11 3.38
CA LEU A 84 -9.52 -4.78 4.20
C LEU A 84 -10.27 -3.81 5.14
N GLY A 85 -9.67 -2.65 5.44
CA GLY A 85 -10.19 -1.68 6.42
C GLY A 85 -10.83 -0.43 5.81
N VAL A 86 -10.95 -0.33 4.49
CA VAL A 86 -11.37 0.91 3.83
C VAL A 86 -12.88 1.15 4.00
N GLN A 87 -13.26 2.28 4.60
CA GLN A 87 -14.67 2.66 4.76
C GLN A 87 -14.95 4.14 4.48
N THR A 88 -13.97 5.00 4.71
CA THR A 88 -14.10 6.45 4.62
C THR A 88 -13.32 7.02 3.44
N PRO A 89 -13.65 8.23 2.95
CA PRO A 89 -12.86 8.91 1.91
C PRO A 89 -11.38 9.06 2.27
N ALA A 90 -11.08 9.31 3.56
CA ALA A 90 -9.71 9.42 4.04
C ALA A 90 -8.94 8.09 3.92
N ASP A 91 -9.62 6.95 4.07
CA ASP A 91 -9.01 5.64 3.90
C ASP A 91 -8.62 5.39 2.44
N PHE A 92 -9.46 5.81 1.48
CA PHE A 92 -9.11 5.75 0.06
C PHE A 92 -7.88 6.60 -0.26
N VAL A 93 -7.81 7.82 0.29
CA VAL A 93 -6.63 8.70 0.13
C VAL A 93 -5.38 8.04 0.71
N THR A 94 -5.48 7.45 1.90
CA THR A 94 -4.37 6.75 2.55
C THR A 94 -3.92 5.52 1.75
N LEU A 95 -4.87 4.77 1.19
CA LEU A 95 -4.58 3.60 0.37
C LEU A 95 -3.90 3.98 -0.96
N ALA A 96 -4.33 5.07 -1.61
CA ALA A 96 -3.68 5.57 -2.82
C ALA A 96 -2.25 6.07 -2.56
N ALA A 97 -1.98 6.62 -1.37
CA ALA A 97 -0.63 7.02 -0.99
C ALA A 97 0.36 5.84 -0.93
N LEU A 98 -0.11 4.61 -0.64
CA LEU A 98 0.71 3.39 -0.71
C LEU A 98 1.14 3.04 -2.15
N PHE A 99 0.38 3.48 -3.15
CA PHE A 99 0.75 3.39 -4.56
C PHE A 99 1.64 4.57 -5.01
N GLY A 100 1.92 5.54 -4.13
CA GLY A 100 2.64 6.77 -4.46
C GLY A 100 1.78 7.80 -5.20
N LEU A 101 0.46 7.67 -5.16
CA LEU A 101 -0.49 8.56 -5.82
C LEU A 101 -1.12 9.52 -4.81
N SER A 102 -1.24 10.79 -5.19
CA SER A 102 -2.02 11.79 -4.46
C SER A 102 -3.41 11.85 -5.06
N ILE A 103 -4.45 11.61 -4.24
CA ILE A 103 -5.83 11.64 -4.73
C ILE A 103 -6.72 12.54 -3.88
N GLU A 104 -7.78 13.06 -4.49
CA GLU A 104 -8.92 13.68 -3.84
C GLU A 104 -10.16 12.84 -4.08
N VAL A 105 -10.95 12.61 -3.04
CA VAL A 105 -12.17 11.79 -3.10
C VAL A 105 -13.36 12.67 -2.77
N ASN A 106 -14.26 12.84 -3.74
CA ASN A 106 -15.47 13.64 -3.61
C ASN A 106 -16.70 12.82 -4.00
N SER A 107 -17.90 13.27 -3.60
CA SER A 107 -19.13 12.65 -4.08
C SER A 107 -19.52 13.23 -5.44
N GLY A 108 -20.18 12.43 -6.29
CA GLY A 108 -20.69 12.89 -7.59
C GLY A 108 -21.66 14.07 -7.46
N ILE A 109 -22.43 14.15 -6.36
CA ILE A 109 -23.35 15.28 -6.11
C ILE A 109 -22.63 16.61 -5.89
N ASP A 110 -21.37 16.60 -5.46
CA ASP A 110 -20.55 17.81 -5.28
C ASP A 110 -20.20 18.47 -6.61
N HIS A 111 -20.29 17.70 -7.70
CA HIS A 111 -20.01 18.13 -9.07
C HIS A 111 -21.26 18.55 -9.85
N VAL A 112 -22.46 18.27 -9.33
CA VAL A 112 -23.72 18.71 -9.95
C VAL A 112 -24.03 20.15 -9.50
N PRO A 113 -24.36 21.08 -10.41
CA PRO A 113 -24.71 22.45 -10.05
C PRO A 113 -25.92 22.53 -9.10
N PRO A 114 -26.00 23.56 -8.23
CA PRO A 114 -27.13 23.74 -7.33
C PRO A 114 -28.48 23.89 -8.04
N GLY A 115 -28.47 24.48 -9.25
CA GLY A 115 -29.68 24.63 -10.08
C GLY A 115 -30.28 23.30 -10.56
N ASP A 116 -29.46 22.25 -10.61
CA ASP A 116 -29.84 20.91 -11.07
C ASP A 116 -29.99 19.93 -9.89
N GLY A 117 -30.00 20.40 -8.64
CA GLY A 117 -30.21 19.58 -7.44
C GLY A 117 -28.95 19.02 -6.77
N GLY A 118 -27.76 19.53 -7.14
CA GLY A 118 -26.49 19.21 -6.50
C GLY A 118 -25.98 20.27 -5.52
N TYR A 119 -24.71 20.16 -5.11
CA TYR A 119 -24.07 21.12 -4.20
C TYR A 119 -23.08 22.06 -4.89
N GLY A 120 -22.52 21.69 -6.06
CA GLY A 120 -21.59 22.52 -6.83
C GLY A 120 -20.34 22.96 -6.07
N THR A 121 -19.88 22.16 -5.12
CA THR A 121 -18.78 22.47 -4.19
C THR A 121 -17.40 22.08 -4.72
N ALA A 122 -17.32 21.27 -5.79
CA ALA A 122 -16.06 20.78 -6.34
C ALA A 122 -15.71 21.38 -7.73
N SER A 123 -14.45 21.80 -7.92
CA SER A 123 -13.94 22.50 -9.13
C SER A 123 -13.13 21.59 -10.07
N PRO A 124 -13.08 21.83 -11.41
CA PRO A 124 -14.08 22.51 -12.20
C PRO A 124 -15.24 21.55 -12.56
N PRO A 125 -16.49 22.03 -12.60
CA PRO A 125 -17.67 21.20 -12.87
C PRO A 125 -17.76 20.67 -14.32
N PHE A 126 -16.88 21.12 -15.22
CA PHE A 126 -16.98 20.89 -16.68
C PHE A 126 -16.04 19.81 -17.25
N ALA A 127 -15.16 19.21 -16.44
CA ALA A 127 -14.21 18.19 -16.90
C ALA A 127 -14.66 16.74 -16.61
N ILE A 128 -15.81 16.57 -15.96
CA ILE A 128 -16.39 15.25 -15.75
C ILE A 128 -17.22 14.94 -16.99
N PRO A 129 -17.06 13.76 -17.61
CA PRO A 129 -17.94 13.33 -18.69
C PRO A 129 -19.40 13.52 -18.29
N ALA A 130 -20.29 13.77 -19.25
CA ALA A 130 -21.71 14.12 -19.05
C ALA A 130 -22.58 13.01 -18.40
N ASP A 131 -22.04 12.24 -17.45
CA ASP A 131 -22.62 11.04 -16.84
C ASP A 131 -23.51 11.34 -15.64
N PHE A 132 -23.53 12.57 -15.13
CA PHE A 132 -24.51 13.00 -14.12
C PHE A 132 -25.77 13.58 -14.76
N ALA A 133 -26.33 12.87 -15.74
CA ALA A 133 -27.62 13.22 -16.34
C ALA A 133 -28.81 13.10 -15.35
N ASP A 134 -28.64 12.35 -14.25
CA ASP A 134 -29.62 12.19 -13.18
C ASP A 134 -28.97 12.44 -11.80
N VAL A 135 -29.63 13.21 -10.94
CA VAL A 135 -29.17 13.48 -9.56
C VAL A 135 -29.07 12.19 -8.75
N LYS A 136 -29.90 11.20 -9.08
CA LYS A 136 -29.88 9.90 -8.42
C LYS A 136 -28.60 9.12 -8.71
N THR A 137 -28.07 9.18 -9.93
CA THR A 137 -26.79 8.52 -10.26
C THR A 137 -25.65 9.28 -9.58
N ALA A 138 -25.66 10.61 -9.64
CA ALA A 138 -24.64 11.45 -8.99
C ALA A 138 -24.48 11.19 -7.47
N ARG A 139 -25.58 10.94 -6.75
CA ARG A 139 -25.54 10.61 -5.31
C ARG A 139 -24.82 9.31 -5.01
N ASN A 140 -24.86 8.37 -5.94
CA ASN A 140 -24.27 7.05 -5.80
C ASN A 140 -22.92 6.96 -6.51
N THR A 141 -22.31 8.06 -6.92
CA THR A 141 -21.00 8.03 -7.56
C THR A 141 -19.93 8.60 -6.64
N ILE A 142 -18.79 7.91 -6.58
CA ILE A 142 -17.57 8.38 -5.94
C ILE A 142 -16.65 8.86 -7.07
N VAL A 143 -16.24 10.13 -6.99
CA VAL A 143 -15.33 10.72 -7.95
C VAL A 143 -13.95 10.79 -7.31
N ILE A 144 -13.00 10.12 -7.94
CA ILE A 144 -11.61 10.05 -7.49
C ILE A 144 -10.76 10.85 -8.46
N ARG A 145 -10.14 11.91 -7.97
CA ARG A 145 -9.24 12.75 -8.73
C ARG A 145 -7.81 12.40 -8.38
N VAL A 146 -7.04 11.95 -9.35
CA VAL A 146 -5.59 11.77 -9.20
C VAL A 146 -4.92 13.10 -9.50
N VAL A 147 -4.25 13.67 -8.50
CA VAL A 147 -3.53 14.93 -8.62
C VAL A 147 -2.13 14.63 -9.15
N VAL A 148 -1.86 15.05 -10.38
CA VAL A 148 -0.52 14.94 -10.97
C VAL A 148 0.24 16.23 -10.67
N PRO A 149 1.44 16.19 -10.06
CA PRO A 149 2.20 17.41 -9.83
C PRO A 149 2.53 18.09 -11.17
N ALA A 150 2.37 19.41 -11.22
CA ALA A 150 2.53 20.23 -12.42
C ALA A 150 3.92 20.10 -13.09
N ASP A 151 4.92 19.60 -12.36
CA ASP A 151 6.26 19.35 -12.88
C ASP A 151 6.34 18.11 -13.80
N LEU A 152 5.30 17.28 -13.83
CA LEU A 152 5.19 16.06 -14.64
C LEU A 152 4.13 16.16 -15.75
N THR A 153 3.46 17.29 -15.92
CA THR A 153 2.51 17.47 -17.03
C THR A 153 3.26 17.64 -18.34
N PHE A 154 3.09 16.68 -19.24
CA PHE A 154 3.65 16.76 -20.58
C PHE A 154 2.85 17.78 -21.41
N PRO A 155 3.50 18.76 -22.05
CA PRO A 155 2.79 19.80 -22.82
C PRO A 155 2.21 19.31 -24.16
N LEU A 156 2.36 18.02 -24.48
CA LEU A 156 1.95 17.42 -25.75
C LEU A 156 1.04 16.23 -25.47
N ASP A 157 -0.15 16.24 -26.07
CA ASP A 157 -1.03 15.08 -26.11
C ASP A 157 -0.43 14.04 -27.04
N PHE A 158 -0.10 12.88 -26.47
CA PHE A 158 0.34 11.74 -27.27
C PHE A 158 -0.87 10.85 -27.60
N PRO A 159 -0.93 10.28 -28.82
CA PRO A 159 -1.96 9.32 -29.20
C PRO A 159 -1.79 7.94 -28.54
N ILE A 160 -0.79 7.79 -27.65
CA ILE A 160 -0.60 6.60 -26.82
C ILE A 160 -0.96 6.95 -25.36
N PRO A 161 -1.83 6.17 -24.69
CA PRO A 161 -2.06 6.36 -23.28
C PRO A 161 -0.78 5.97 -22.52
N PHE A 162 -0.25 6.88 -21.71
CA PHE A 162 0.76 6.52 -20.73
C PHE A 162 0.05 5.84 -19.56
N THR A 163 -0.05 4.52 -19.61
CA THR A 163 -0.63 3.75 -18.51
C THR A 163 0.37 3.68 -17.36
N ASN A 164 0.00 4.27 -16.22
CA ASN A 164 0.71 4.07 -14.98
C ASN A 164 0.23 2.74 -14.36
N PRO A 165 1.05 1.69 -14.27
CA PRO A 165 0.61 0.38 -13.77
C PRO A 165 0.04 0.48 -12.34
N SER A 166 0.56 1.39 -11.52
CA SER A 166 0.06 1.64 -10.17
C SER A 166 -1.37 2.22 -10.17
N LYS A 167 -1.73 2.99 -11.20
CA LYS A 167 -3.09 3.53 -11.35
C LYS A 167 -4.07 2.43 -11.76
N GLU A 168 -3.71 1.57 -12.71
CA GLU A 168 -4.55 0.44 -13.12
C GLU A 168 -4.81 -0.53 -11.95
N GLU A 169 -3.76 -0.84 -11.17
CA GLU A 169 -3.87 -1.66 -9.96
C GLU A 169 -4.79 -1.01 -8.92
N MET A 170 -4.64 0.30 -8.70
CA MET A 170 -5.51 1.07 -7.79
C MET A 170 -6.96 1.10 -8.26
N GLU A 171 -7.22 1.36 -9.55
CA GLU A 171 -8.57 1.38 -10.13
C GLU A 171 -9.27 0.02 -10.01
N CYS A 172 -8.54 -1.07 -10.30
CA CYS A 172 -9.05 -2.42 -10.10
C CYS A 172 -9.42 -2.68 -8.63
N LEU A 173 -8.54 -2.30 -7.71
CA LEU A 173 -8.75 -2.48 -6.28
C LEU A 173 -9.95 -1.66 -5.79
N PHE A 174 -10.03 -0.39 -6.15
CA PHE A 174 -11.13 0.49 -5.74
C PHE A 174 -12.47 0.02 -6.30
N THR A 175 -12.49 -0.48 -7.53
CA THR A 175 -13.69 -1.06 -8.13
C THR A 175 -14.20 -2.27 -7.33
N LYS A 176 -13.33 -3.04 -6.69
CA LYS A 176 -13.70 -4.14 -5.80
C LYS A 176 -14.09 -3.71 -4.39
N LEU A 177 -13.49 -2.62 -3.90
CA LEU A 177 -13.79 -2.09 -2.56
C LEU A 177 -15.06 -1.24 -2.52
N LYS A 178 -15.51 -0.73 -3.66
CA LYS A 178 -16.69 0.13 -3.73
C LYS A 178 -17.93 -0.58 -3.16
N PRO A 179 -18.79 0.13 -2.42
CA PRO A 179 -20.11 -0.40 -2.07
C PRO A 179 -20.86 -0.79 -3.35
N ALA A 180 -21.62 -1.89 -3.32
CA ALA A 180 -22.33 -2.41 -4.50
C ALA A 180 -23.30 -1.40 -5.13
N THR A 181 -23.80 -0.44 -4.34
CA THR A 181 -24.69 0.62 -4.78
C THR A 181 -23.99 1.76 -5.49
N ASN A 182 -22.67 1.85 -5.38
CA ASN A 182 -21.91 3.01 -5.80
C ASN A 182 -21.10 2.72 -7.05
N ASP A 183 -21.00 3.71 -7.94
CA ASP A 183 -20.09 3.70 -9.08
C ASP A 183 -18.86 4.56 -8.82
N ILE A 184 -17.74 4.22 -9.45
CA ILE A 184 -16.49 4.95 -9.31
C ILE A 184 -16.12 5.54 -10.66
N ILE A 185 -15.76 6.82 -10.65
CA ILE A 185 -15.16 7.50 -11.80
C ILE A 185 -13.80 8.02 -11.36
N VAL A 186 -12.76 7.66 -12.10
CA VAL A 186 -11.38 8.12 -11.85
C VAL A 186 -10.97 9.11 -12.92
N ILE A 187 -10.45 10.26 -12.50
CA ILE A 187 -10.10 11.38 -13.38
C ILE A 187 -8.67 11.82 -13.03
N GLU A 188 -7.87 12.11 -14.05
CA GLU A 188 -6.55 12.74 -13.88
C GLU A 188 -6.67 14.24 -14.07
N VAL A 189 -6.01 14.98 -13.17
CA VAL A 189 -6.00 16.45 -13.15
C VAL A 189 -4.58 16.96 -12.91
#